data_AF-A0A1D2VHY6-F1
#
_entry.id   AF-A0A1D2VHY6-F1
#
_cell.length_a   1.000
_cell.length_b   1.000
_cell.length_c   1.000
_cell.angle_alpha   90.00
_cell.angle_beta   90.00
_cell.angle_gamma   90.00
#
_symmetry.space_group_name_H-M   'P 1'
#
loop_
_entity.id
_entity.type
_entity.pdbx_description
1 polymer ?
#
loop_
_entity_poly.entity_id
_entity_poly.type
_entity_poly.pdbx_seq_one_letter_code
_entity_poly.pdbx_strand_id
1 'polypeptide(L)'
;MSSNIGKSIVGAYRNLYRELSKLHRTTAKAHIKETDRKLDAMVKYKKIQLIREGKNKQEIDNELNRYKEISERMTSRKRRVNIAQEKGEFSGYLEDFKFSEGSAHKLIYNISIFLKNQRVYEELIERYNPGITMSQEEKVQKTANRVGLQVPE
;
A
#
# COMPACT_ATOMS: atom_id res chain seq x y z
N MET A 1 29.57 -29.55 -13.48
CA MET A 1 28.13 -29.62 -13.14
C MET A 1 27.67 -28.57 -12.12
N SER A 2 28.51 -28.12 -11.17
CA SER A 2 28.12 -27.11 -10.15
C SER A 2 27.78 -25.70 -10.70
N SER A 3 28.34 -25.28 -11.85
CA SER A 3 28.07 -23.97 -12.47
C SER A 3 26.60 -23.72 -12.88
N ASN A 4 25.84 -24.77 -13.21
CA ASN A 4 24.47 -24.62 -13.71
C ASN A 4 23.45 -24.47 -12.55
N ILE A 5 23.76 -25.05 -11.39
CA ILE A 5 22.91 -25.02 -10.19
C ILE A 5 22.93 -23.62 -9.57
N GLY A 6 24.09 -22.99 -9.48
CA GLY A 6 24.23 -21.61 -9.00
C GLY A 6 23.42 -20.59 -9.82
N LYS A 7 23.40 -20.74 -11.15
CA LYS A 7 22.58 -19.90 -12.04
C LYS A 7 21.07 -20.08 -11.81
N SER A 8 20.63 -21.31 -11.54
CA SER A 8 19.22 -21.61 -11.23
C SER A 8 18.75 -20.97 -9.92
N ILE A 9 19.58 -21.02 -8.87
CA ILE A 9 19.28 -20.46 -7.55
C ILE A 9 19.13 -18.93 -7.62
N VAL A 10 20.07 -18.25 -8.27
CA VAL A 10 20.01 -16.80 -8.47
C VAL A 10 18.75 -16.40 -9.25
N GLY A 11 18.36 -17.20 -10.26
CA GLY A 11 17.11 -17.00 -11.00
C GLY A 11 15.86 -17.11 -10.13
N ALA A 12 15.76 -18.16 -9.30
CA ALA A 12 14.63 -18.35 -8.39
C ALA A 12 14.52 -17.22 -7.35
N TYR A 13 15.66 -16.79 -6.80
CA TYR A 13 15.70 -15.70 -5.83
C TYR A 13 15.33 -14.34 -6.42
N ARG A 14 15.81 -14.05 -7.64
CA ARG A 14 15.39 -12.87 -8.40
C ARG A 14 13.88 -12.86 -8.64
N ASN A 15 13.27 -14.02 -8.89
CA ASN A 15 11.82 -14.14 -9.05
C ASN A 15 11.09 -13.91 -7.72
N LEU A 16 11.57 -14.48 -6.62
CA LEU A 16 11.03 -14.23 -5.28
C LEU A 16 11.04 -12.73 -4.95
N TYR A 17 12.18 -12.06 -5.12
CA TYR A 17 12.31 -10.64 -4.87
C TYR A 17 11.34 -9.82 -5.73
N ARG A 18 11.23 -10.13 -7.03
CA ARG A 18 10.27 -9.44 -7.92
C ARG A 18 8.84 -9.55 -7.42
N GLU A 19 8.42 -10.73 -6.95
CA GLU A 19 7.06 -10.91 -6.40
C GLU A 19 6.90 -10.19 -5.05
N LEU A 20 7.89 -10.22 -4.17
CA LEU A 20 7.89 -9.46 -2.91
C LEU A 20 7.82 -7.96 -3.15
N SER A 21 8.61 -7.40 -4.05
CA SER A 21 8.57 -5.97 -4.39
C SER A 21 7.22 -5.56 -4.98
N LYS A 22 6.57 -6.42 -5.78
CA LYS A 22 5.21 -6.13 -6.29
C LYS A 22 4.21 -6.06 -5.14
N LEU A 23 4.23 -7.03 -4.24
CA LEU A 23 3.35 -7.07 -3.07
C LEU A 23 3.61 -5.90 -2.12
N HIS A 24 4.87 -5.58 -1.85
CA HIS A 24 5.21 -4.44 -1.01
C HIS A 24 4.67 -3.13 -1.60
N ARG A 25 4.76 -2.94 -2.92
CA ARG A 25 4.18 -1.76 -3.60
C ARG A 25 2.66 -1.70 -3.48
N THR A 26 1.94 -2.81 -3.62
CA THR A 26 0.47 -2.81 -3.50
C THR A 26 0.04 -2.50 -2.07
N THR A 27 0.66 -3.15 -1.09
CA THR A 27 0.41 -2.92 0.33
C THR A 27 0.77 -1.49 0.75
N ALA A 28 1.91 -0.95 0.28
CA ALA A 28 2.30 0.43 0.53
C ALA A 28 1.29 1.42 -0.04
N LYS A 29 0.76 1.19 -1.26
CA LYS A 29 -0.30 2.03 -1.83
C LYS A 29 -1.58 1.99 -0.98
N ALA A 30 -1.98 0.81 -0.50
CA ALA A 30 -3.15 0.67 0.37
C ALA A 30 -2.97 1.43 1.70
N HIS A 31 -1.81 1.31 2.34
CA HIS A 31 -1.49 2.07 3.56
C HIS A 31 -1.46 3.58 3.32
N ILE A 32 -0.92 4.04 2.19
CA ILE A 32 -0.92 5.46 1.83
C ILE A 32 -2.36 5.97 1.72
N LYS A 33 -3.23 5.26 0.98
CA LYS A 33 -4.65 5.62 0.84
C LYS A 33 -5.35 5.70 2.20
N GLU A 34 -5.10 4.74 3.08
CA GLU A 34 -5.69 4.73 4.42
C GLU A 34 -5.17 5.87 5.30
N THR A 35 -3.87 6.20 5.20
CA THR A 35 -3.33 7.36 5.91
C THR A 35 -3.89 8.68 5.37
N ASP A 36 -4.12 8.79 4.06
CA ASP A 36 -4.72 9.97 3.44
C ASP A 36 -6.15 10.19 3.99
N ARG A 37 -6.97 9.12 4.06
CA ARG A 37 -8.31 9.17 4.67
C ARG A 37 -8.29 9.66 6.13
N LYS A 38 -7.34 9.18 6.93
CA LYS A 38 -7.19 9.60 8.34
C LYS A 38 -6.79 11.07 8.46
N LEU A 39 -5.90 11.53 7.59
CA LEU A 39 -5.50 12.94 7.55
C LEU A 39 -6.68 13.84 7.15
N ASP A 40 -7.46 13.45 6.14
CA ASP A 40 -8.66 14.18 5.74
C ASP A 40 -9.69 14.27 6.87
N ALA A 41 -9.94 13.16 7.58
CA ALA A 41 -10.83 13.13 8.73
C ALA A 41 -10.33 14.03 9.87
N MET A 42 -9.01 14.05 10.12
CA MET A 42 -8.40 14.92 11.13
C MET A 42 -8.56 16.40 10.77
N VAL A 43 -8.37 16.77 9.50
CA VAL A 43 -8.59 18.15 9.00
C VAL A 43 -10.05 18.56 9.16
N LYS A 44 -11.00 17.67 8.82
CA LYS A 44 -12.45 17.91 9.02
C LYS A 44 -12.80 18.09 10.51
N TYR A 45 -12.29 17.21 11.37
CA TYR A 45 -12.49 17.31 12.82
C TYR A 45 -11.97 18.63 13.37
N LYS A 46 -10.77 19.04 12.97
CA LYS A 46 -10.18 20.31 13.41
C LYS A 46 -11.03 21.51 12.98
N LYS A 47 -11.59 21.49 11.76
CA LYS A 47 -12.54 22.52 11.31
C LYS A 47 -13.76 22.61 12.25
N ILE A 48 -14.38 21.47 12.58
CA ILE A 48 -15.53 21.44 13.50
C ILE A 48 -15.15 21.97 14.88
N GLN A 49 -13.97 21.58 15.39
CA GLN A 49 -13.46 22.07 16.66
C GLN A 49 -13.33 23.60 16.68
N LEU A 50 -12.72 24.19 15.64
CA LEU A 50 -12.52 25.65 15.57
C LEU A 50 -13.84 26.43 15.45
N ILE A 51 -14.83 25.85 14.76
CA ILE A 51 -16.19 26.41 14.69
C ILE A 51 -16.84 26.39 16.07
N ARG A 52 -16.70 25.29 16.82
CA ARG A 52 -17.22 25.18 18.20
C ARG A 52 -16.55 26.16 19.16
N GLU A 53 -15.27 26.45 18.94
CA GLU A 53 -14.50 27.45 19.69
C GLU A 53 -14.91 28.90 19.33
N GLY A 54 -15.78 29.10 18.33
CA GLY A 54 -16.30 30.42 17.95
C GLY A 54 -15.29 31.32 17.25
N LYS A 55 -14.21 30.75 16.67
CA LYS A 55 -13.17 31.53 16.00
C LYS A 55 -13.68 32.22 14.73
N ASN A 56 -13.01 33.32 14.36
CA ASN A 56 -13.33 34.04 13.13
C ASN A 56 -13.02 33.17 11.89
N LYS A 57 -13.84 33.28 10.84
CA LYS A 57 -13.68 32.55 9.57
C LYS A 57 -12.27 32.64 9.00
N GLN A 58 -11.64 33.81 9.03
CA GLN A 58 -10.27 34.01 8.53
C GLN A 58 -9.23 33.21 9.33
N GLU A 59 -9.40 33.13 10.65
CA GLU A 59 -8.51 32.36 11.53
C GLU A 59 -8.69 30.86 11.33
N ILE A 60 -9.94 30.42 11.13
CA ILE A 60 -10.27 29.03 10.79
C ILE A 60 -9.57 28.63 9.49
N ASP A 61 -9.70 29.45 8.44
CA ASP A 61 -9.10 29.16 7.13
C ASP A 61 -7.57 29.13 7.19
N ASN A 62 -6.96 30.05 7.94
CA ASN A 62 -5.52 30.11 8.15
C ASN A 62 -4.98 28.86 8.89
N GLU A 63 -5.63 28.44 9.98
CA GLU A 63 -5.24 27.21 10.68
C GLU A 63 -5.45 25.97 9.81
N LEU A 64 -6.57 25.89 9.09
CA LEU A 64 -6.87 24.77 8.22
C LEU A 64 -5.82 24.62 7.11
N ASN A 65 -5.36 25.73 6.52
CA ASN A 65 -4.31 25.73 5.52
C ASN A 65 -2.97 25.23 6.07
N ARG A 66 -2.60 25.62 7.30
CA ARG A 66 -1.41 25.08 7.97
C ARG A 66 -1.49 23.57 8.16
N TYR A 67 -2.64 23.07 8.62
CA TYR A 67 -2.85 21.62 8.79
C TYR A 67 -2.80 20.87 7.45
N LYS A 68 -3.38 21.43 6.39
CA LYS A 68 -3.29 20.89 5.03
C LYS A 68 -1.83 20.83 4.57
N GLU A 69 -1.07 21.89 4.70
CA GLU A 69 0.36 21.91 4.35
C GLU A 69 1.17 20.85 5.12
N ILE A 70 0.93 20.69 6.43
CA ILE A 70 1.58 19.65 7.24
C ILE A 70 1.20 18.26 6.73
N SER A 71 -0.09 18.03 6.44
CA SER A 71 -0.57 16.75 5.91
C SER A 71 0.07 16.44 4.54
N GLU A 72 0.19 17.43 3.66
CA GLU A 72 0.80 17.29 2.33
C GLU A 72 2.31 17.01 2.40
N ARG A 73 3.01 17.60 3.37
CA ARG A 73 4.42 17.29 3.64
C ARG A 73 4.59 15.85 4.13
N MET A 74 3.68 15.38 4.98
CA MET A 74 3.71 14.02 5.53
C MET A 74 3.43 12.97 4.45
N THR A 75 2.49 13.22 3.53
CA THR A 75 2.20 12.33 2.39
C THR A 75 3.35 12.31 1.37
N SER A 76 3.93 13.48 1.06
CA SER A 76 5.06 13.61 0.11
C SER A 76 6.32 12.89 0.60
N ARG A 77 6.61 12.93 1.91
CA ARG A 77 7.76 12.26 2.51
C ARG A 77 7.60 10.73 2.46
N LYS A 78 6.41 10.20 2.76
CA LYS A 78 6.13 8.75 2.68
C LYS A 78 6.21 8.18 1.26
N ARG A 79 5.82 8.96 0.24
CA ARG A 79 5.84 8.51 -1.17
C ARG A 79 7.26 8.27 -1.73
N ARG A 80 8.29 8.96 -1.21
CA ARG A 80 9.67 8.86 -1.71
C ARG A 80 10.48 7.71 -1.10
N VAL A 81 10.17 7.30 0.13
CA VAL A 81 10.96 6.31 0.88
C VAL A 81 10.82 4.88 0.31
N ASN A 82 9.71 4.56 -0.37
CA ASN A 82 9.38 3.17 -0.72
C ASN A 82 9.90 2.67 -2.09
N ILE A 83 10.57 3.48 -2.92
CA ILE A 83 10.94 3.08 -4.30
C ILE A 83 12.46 2.95 -4.52
N ALA A 84 13.26 3.75 -3.81
CA ALA A 84 14.70 3.85 -4.07
C ALA A 84 15.56 2.93 -3.20
N GLN A 85 15.16 2.65 -1.95
CA GLN A 85 15.99 1.88 -1.00
C GLN A 85 16.02 0.37 -1.31
N GLU A 86 14.98 -0.19 -1.91
CA GLU A 86 14.87 -1.65 -2.10
C GLU A 86 15.88 -2.24 -3.10
N LYS A 87 16.39 -1.46 -4.07
CA LYS A 87 17.24 -1.99 -5.16
C LYS A 87 18.72 -2.08 -4.79
N GLY A 88 19.22 -1.15 -3.97
CA GLY A 88 20.64 -1.02 -3.68
C GLY A 88 21.14 -1.96 -2.59
N GLU A 89 20.34 -2.17 -1.55
CA GLU A 89 20.76 -2.93 -0.36
C GLU A 89 20.82 -4.45 -0.63
N PHE A 90 20.09 -4.95 -1.62
CA PHE A 90 19.88 -6.38 -1.78
C PHE A 90 20.93 -7.09 -2.63
N SER A 91 21.65 -6.38 -3.51
CA SER A 91 22.71 -6.98 -4.32
C SER A 91 23.88 -7.45 -3.46
N GLY A 92 24.13 -6.81 -2.31
CA GLY A 92 25.23 -7.17 -1.40
C GLY A 92 24.97 -8.47 -0.63
N TYR A 93 23.73 -8.69 -0.17
CA TYR A 93 23.38 -9.91 0.60
C TYR A 93 23.44 -11.20 -0.23
N LEU A 94 23.49 -11.08 -1.56
CA LEU A 94 23.55 -12.21 -2.48
C LEU A 94 24.95 -12.82 -2.64
N GLU A 95 26.00 -12.03 -2.41
CA GLU A 95 27.38 -12.50 -2.57
C GLU A 95 27.83 -13.38 -1.39
N ASP A 96 27.24 -13.17 -0.20
CA ASP A 96 27.66 -13.84 1.03
C ASP A 96 26.94 -15.17 1.32
N PHE A 97 25.81 -15.45 0.67
CA PHE A 97 24.98 -16.62 0.98
C PHE A 97 25.40 -17.88 0.19
N LYS A 98 26.28 -18.70 0.76
CA LYS A 98 26.62 -20.03 0.23
C LYS A 98 25.48 -21.03 0.52
N PHE A 99 24.59 -21.26 -0.45
CA PHE A 99 23.46 -22.19 -0.30
C PHE A 99 23.88 -23.67 -0.29
N SER A 100 23.25 -24.46 0.57
CA SER A 100 23.17 -25.92 0.45
C SER A 100 22.24 -26.28 -0.72
N GLU A 101 22.79 -26.98 -1.73
CA GLU A 101 22.39 -26.94 -3.15
C GLU A 101 21.02 -27.54 -3.52
N GLY A 102 20.23 -28.13 -2.60
CA GLY A 102 18.99 -28.85 -2.95
C GLY A 102 17.68 -28.22 -2.46
N SER A 103 17.52 -28.13 -1.14
CA SER A 103 16.23 -27.83 -0.51
C SER A 103 15.86 -26.34 -0.57
N ALA A 104 16.85 -25.45 -0.49
CA ALA A 104 16.62 -24.01 -0.47
C ALA A 104 16.10 -23.49 -1.82
N HIS A 105 16.61 -24.00 -2.93
CA HIS A 105 16.13 -23.63 -4.27
C HIS A 105 14.64 -23.93 -4.45
N LYS A 106 14.24 -25.17 -4.09
CA LYS A 106 12.85 -25.62 -4.19
C LYS A 106 11.94 -24.82 -3.26
N LEU A 107 12.39 -24.51 -2.05
CA LEU A 107 11.65 -23.65 -1.12
C LEU A 107 11.43 -22.24 -1.69
N ILE A 108 12.50 -21.59 -2.18
CA ILE A 108 12.42 -20.24 -2.77
C ILE A 108 11.47 -20.22 -3.98
N TYR A 109 11.55 -21.25 -4.82
CA TYR A 109 10.66 -21.41 -5.96
C TYR A 109 9.19 -21.55 -5.52
N ASN A 110 8.92 -22.43 -4.55
CA ASN A 110 7.57 -22.64 -4.02
C ASN A 110 7.01 -21.36 -3.38
N ILE A 111 7.81 -20.63 -2.60
CA ILE A 111 7.40 -19.34 -2.01
C ILE A 111 7.09 -18.33 -3.12
N SER A 112 7.94 -18.24 -4.15
CA SER A 112 7.69 -17.32 -5.28
C SER A 112 6.37 -17.63 -6.00
N ILE A 113 6.07 -18.92 -6.22
CA ILE A 113 4.77 -19.34 -6.79
C ILE A 113 3.62 -18.97 -5.84
N PHE A 114 3.76 -19.27 -4.55
CA PHE A 114 2.73 -18.99 -3.55
C PHE A 114 2.38 -17.50 -3.54
N LEU A 115 3.38 -16.61 -3.49
CA LEU A 115 3.18 -15.16 -3.52
C LEU A 115 2.50 -14.68 -4.81
N LYS A 116 2.90 -15.25 -5.95
CA LYS A 116 2.25 -14.96 -7.24
C LYS A 116 0.78 -15.38 -7.22
N ASN A 117 0.48 -16.57 -6.73
CA ASN A 117 -0.88 -17.11 -6.66
C ASN A 117 -1.74 -16.30 -5.69
N GLN A 118 -1.20 -15.88 -4.54
CA GLN A 118 -1.88 -15.02 -3.58
C GLN A 118 -2.31 -13.70 -4.23
N ARG A 119 -1.41 -13.04 -4.97
CA ARG A 119 -1.74 -11.81 -5.70
C ARG A 119 -2.83 -12.03 -6.76
N VAL A 120 -2.73 -13.10 -7.54
CA VAL A 120 -3.74 -13.43 -8.57
C VAL A 120 -5.09 -13.75 -7.92
N TYR A 121 -5.10 -14.44 -6.79
CA TYR A 121 -6.30 -14.74 -6.03
C TYR A 121 -6.99 -13.46 -5.55
N GLU A 122 -6.24 -12.52 -4.99
CA GLU A 122 -6.77 -11.20 -4.57
C GLU A 122 -7.37 -10.44 -5.77
N GLU A 123 -6.67 -10.40 -6.91
CA GLU A 123 -7.17 -9.77 -8.14
C GLU A 123 -8.48 -10.40 -8.65
N LEU A 124 -8.61 -11.73 -8.54
CA LEU A 124 -9.84 -12.44 -8.92
C LEU A 124 -10.98 -12.14 -7.97
N ILE A 125 -10.74 -12.13 -6.66
CA ILE A 125 -11.76 -11.75 -5.68
C ILE A 125 -12.30 -10.35 -5.99
N GLU A 126 -11.42 -9.37 -6.19
CA GLU A 126 -11.85 -8.00 -6.47
C GLU A 126 -12.67 -7.88 -7.75
N ARG A 127 -12.34 -8.67 -8.79
CA ARG A 127 -13.07 -8.66 -10.07
C ARG A 127 -14.47 -9.26 -9.95
N TYR A 128 -14.60 -10.37 -9.25
CA TYR A 128 -15.89 -11.06 -9.12
C TYR A 128 -16.73 -10.51 -7.96
N ASN A 129 -16.12 -9.87 -6.98
CA ASN A 129 -16.78 -9.21 -5.86
C ASN A 129 -16.21 -7.80 -5.60
N PRO A 130 -16.50 -6.83 -6.49
CA PRO A 130 -15.99 -5.46 -6.38
C PRO A 130 -16.52 -4.69 -5.15
N GLY A 131 -17.46 -5.29 -4.40
CA GLY A 131 -17.99 -4.73 -3.15
C GLY A 131 -17.36 -5.30 -1.88
N ILE A 132 -16.42 -6.25 -1.98
CA ILE A 132 -15.88 -6.92 -0.80
C ILE A 132 -15.02 -6.00 0.08
N THR A 133 -14.31 -5.06 -0.53
CA THR A 133 -13.42 -4.10 0.14
C THR A 133 -14.10 -2.78 0.47
N MET A 134 -15.37 -2.61 0.09
CA MET A 134 -16.13 -1.38 0.37
C MET A 134 -16.56 -1.31 1.84
N SER A 135 -16.45 -0.12 2.43
CA SER A 135 -17.02 0.14 3.76
C SER A 135 -18.55 0.09 3.69
N GLN A 136 -19.21 -0.01 4.84
CA GLN A 136 -20.67 -0.01 4.88
C GLN A 136 -21.24 1.32 4.40
N GLU A 137 -20.61 2.43 4.76
CA GLU A 137 -20.96 3.78 4.30
C GLU A 137 -20.87 3.88 2.78
N GLU A 138 -19.79 3.38 2.17
CA GLU A 138 -19.62 3.35 0.72
C GLU A 138 -20.71 2.50 0.03
N LYS A 139 -21.12 1.39 0.65
CA LYS A 139 -22.20 0.52 0.13
C LYS A 139 -23.55 1.22 0.20
N VAL A 140 -23.87 1.86 1.32
CA VAL A 140 -25.10 2.64 1.50
C VAL A 140 -25.13 3.77 0.47
N GLN A 141 -24.03 4.52 0.29
CA GLN A 141 -23.94 5.59 -0.70
C GLN A 141 -24.16 5.09 -2.13
N LYS A 142 -23.50 3.99 -2.54
CA LYS A 142 -23.71 3.43 -3.89
C LYS A 142 -25.14 2.97 -4.12
N THR A 143 -25.76 2.40 -3.08
CA THR A 143 -27.14 1.92 -3.14
C THR A 143 -28.10 3.11 -3.23
N ALA A 144 -27.91 4.15 -2.43
CA ALA A 144 -28.68 5.39 -2.49
C ALA A 144 -28.56 6.05 -3.88
N ASN A 145 -27.34 6.18 -4.40
CA ASN A 145 -27.11 6.76 -5.74
C ASN A 145 -27.80 5.95 -6.85
N ARG A 146 -27.87 4.61 -6.72
CA ARG A 146 -28.56 3.75 -7.69
C ARG A 146 -30.06 4.02 -7.78
N VAL A 147 -30.67 4.49 -6.68
CA VAL A 147 -32.10 4.84 -6.61
C VAL A 147 -32.35 6.34 -6.67
N GLY A 148 -31.33 7.16 -6.98
CA GLY A 148 -31.45 8.60 -7.08
C GLY A 148 -31.54 9.34 -5.73
N LEU A 149 -31.15 8.69 -4.63
CA LEU A 149 -31.13 9.28 -3.28
C LEU A 149 -29.70 9.73 -2.91
N GLN A 150 -29.59 10.82 -2.15
CA GLN A 150 -28.33 11.28 -1.53
C GLN A 150 -28.31 10.91 -0.05
N VAL A 151 -27.21 10.28 0.39
CA VAL A 151 -26.96 10.04 1.82
C VAL A 151 -26.42 11.33 2.43
N PRO A 152 -26.95 11.78 3.59
CA PRO A 152 -26.40 12.94 4.29
C PRO A 152 -24.99 12.66 4.83
N GLU A 153 -24.15 13.71 4.88
CA GLU A 153 -22.80 13.68 5.46
C GLU A 153 -22.79 13.63 6.99
#